data_AF-A0A519D1M0-F1
#
_entry.id   AF-A0A519D1M0-F1
#
_cell.length_a   1.000
_cell.length_b   1.000
_cell.length_c   1.000
_cell.angle_alpha   90.00
_cell.angle_beta   90.00
_cell.angle_gamma   90.00
#
_symmetry.space_group_name_H-M   'P 1'
#
loop_
_entity.id
_entity.type
_entity.pdbx_description
1 polymer ?
#
loop_
_entity_poly.entity_id
_entity_poly.type
_entity_poly.pdbx_seq_one_letter_code
_entity_poly.pdbx_strand_id
1 'polypeptide(L)'
;MGFGAAASLTCLFYTGTESSRLYALRRFVDVYPTITKPDGHVRFMSKLWTTTFVLILYFGMTNVMIWGLSGTALDIFSGFRAIMAGASGTIMHLGIGPIVTGSIIMQLFAGAKIIKLDLQDTDDKALYQGVQKLLVLIMIPVESIPQTYGFLDPNPDLIINLGSGWANMIIVAQLFIGSYLVFLLDELVSKWGIGSGISLFIAAGVAQSTFVGTLSPLPITKGVEYSVQNPPAGVLPMIFYMFRTASNSQLVSQNGFESMLLTHVNPIIALASSIIVFMVVAFAESSKLELPLTHGKVRGHKGKYPIRLVYASNIPVILMAALLANINMFTLLFWSHPTLSTVPILGREGWWSQAELFGAYEPGQSTASDGFAWYASMVNGVGDWLLPLLDQRGDVFGHSLGEMMLHVVVYVGVMTLGSMVFAKFWIETTNMGAKDVAKQIERTGMQIPGFRKNPAVLEKILQRYIPPVTLFSGAFVGLLASGADLLGTIGNASGTGLLLAVGIILRTYEQIQKEQAMEMHPMLRQFFGAE
;
A
#
# COMPACT_ATOMS: atom_id res chain seq x y z
N MET A 1 -18.66 -25.81 6.78
CA MET A 1 -19.13 -24.56 6.13
C MET A 1 -18.52 -23.39 6.90
N GLY A 2 -17.60 -22.64 6.28
CA GLY A 2 -16.83 -21.62 6.98
C GLY A 2 -17.65 -20.38 7.35
N PHE A 3 -17.12 -19.58 8.28
CA PHE A 3 -17.70 -18.31 8.73
C PHE A 3 -18.05 -17.36 7.55
N GLY A 4 -17.22 -17.32 6.51
CA GLY A 4 -17.50 -16.52 5.30
C GLY A 4 -18.73 -16.98 4.52
N ALA A 5 -18.98 -18.29 4.43
CA ALA A 5 -20.19 -18.83 3.79
C ALA A 5 -21.43 -18.52 4.64
N ALA A 6 -21.33 -18.63 5.97
CA ALA A 6 -22.42 -18.28 6.89
C ALA A 6 -22.74 -16.78 6.84
N ALA A 7 -21.73 -15.90 6.83
CA ALA A 7 -21.92 -14.45 6.70
C ALA A 7 -22.56 -14.07 5.36
N SER A 8 -22.10 -14.68 4.27
CA SER A 8 -22.65 -14.46 2.91
C SER A 8 -24.11 -14.93 2.81
N LEU A 9 -24.43 -16.11 3.35
CA LEU A 9 -25.80 -16.63 3.41
C LEU A 9 -26.68 -15.74 4.30
N THR A 10 -26.18 -15.24 5.42
CA THR A 10 -26.93 -14.35 6.32
C THR A 10 -27.26 -13.01 5.64
N CYS A 11 -26.32 -12.44 4.87
CA CYS A 11 -26.58 -11.25 4.05
C CYS A 11 -27.57 -11.51 2.89
N LEU A 12 -27.52 -12.70 2.28
CA LEU A 12 -28.41 -13.08 1.18
C LEU A 12 -29.85 -13.36 1.65
N PHE A 13 -30.02 -13.94 2.85
CA PHE A 13 -31.33 -14.26 3.42
C PHE A 13 -31.94 -13.12 4.25
N TYR A 14 -31.26 -11.98 4.40
CA TYR A 14 -31.79 -10.86 5.16
C TYR A 14 -32.86 -10.09 4.38
N THR A 15 -34.11 -10.22 4.83
CA THR A 15 -35.29 -9.53 4.32
C THR A 15 -35.81 -8.48 5.31
N GLY A 16 -34.90 -7.73 5.96
CA GLY A 16 -35.27 -6.65 6.89
C GLY A 16 -35.80 -5.39 6.18
N THR A 17 -36.50 -4.55 6.93
CA THR A 17 -37.08 -3.25 6.47
C THR A 17 -36.06 -2.10 6.41
N GLU A 18 -34.81 -2.36 6.81
CA GLU A 18 -33.70 -1.40 6.83
C GLU A 18 -33.16 -1.12 5.41
N SER A 19 -32.53 0.03 5.21
CA SER A 19 -32.09 0.55 3.89
C SER A 19 -31.05 -0.31 3.16
N SER A 20 -30.34 -1.19 3.88
CA SER A 20 -29.19 -1.97 3.37
C SER A 20 -29.16 -3.41 3.89
N ARG A 21 -28.81 -4.37 3.02
CA ARG A 21 -28.64 -5.79 3.36
C ARG A 21 -27.48 -6.06 4.34
N LEU A 22 -26.64 -5.07 4.61
CA LEU A 22 -25.53 -5.19 5.57
C LEU A 22 -25.99 -5.22 7.03
N TYR A 23 -27.20 -4.76 7.34
CA TYR A 23 -27.74 -4.83 8.71
C TYR A 23 -27.88 -6.27 9.22
N ALA A 24 -27.89 -7.26 8.33
CA ALA A 24 -27.79 -8.68 8.64
C ALA A 24 -26.55 -9.03 9.50
N LEU A 25 -25.45 -8.28 9.32
CA LEU A 25 -24.18 -8.53 10.00
C LEU A 25 -24.05 -7.79 11.34
N ARG A 26 -25.04 -6.96 11.73
CA ARG A 26 -24.99 -6.16 12.96
C ARG A 26 -24.66 -6.99 14.21
N ARG A 27 -25.25 -8.19 14.31
CA ARG A 27 -24.99 -9.11 15.44
C ARG A 27 -23.54 -9.60 15.51
N PHE A 28 -22.83 -9.70 14.39
CA PHE A 28 -21.41 -10.04 14.37
C PHE A 28 -20.53 -8.82 14.63
N VAL A 29 -20.97 -7.64 14.20
CA VAL A 29 -20.29 -6.36 14.45
C VAL A 29 -20.29 -6.02 15.95
N ASP A 30 -21.40 -6.22 16.64
CA ASP A 30 -21.56 -5.84 18.06
C ASP A 30 -20.77 -6.74 19.03
N VAL A 31 -20.41 -7.96 18.63
CA VAL A 31 -19.70 -8.94 19.46
C VAL A 31 -18.18 -8.84 19.30
N TYR A 32 -17.69 -8.10 18.29
CA TYR A 32 -16.28 -8.07 17.95
C TYR A 32 -15.44 -7.24 18.95
N PRO A 33 -14.27 -7.73 19.40
CA PRO A 33 -13.39 -6.96 20.26
C PRO A 33 -12.83 -5.76 19.51
N THR A 34 -13.33 -4.57 19.84
CA THR A 34 -12.81 -3.30 19.29
C THR A 34 -12.05 -2.55 20.36
N ILE A 35 -10.97 -1.87 19.96
CA ILE A 35 -10.27 -0.97 20.87
C ILE A 35 -11.20 0.20 21.20
N THR A 36 -11.47 0.47 22.47
CA THR A 36 -12.33 1.60 22.83
C THR A 36 -11.63 2.92 22.48
N LYS A 37 -12.39 3.91 22.01
CA LYS A 37 -11.87 5.26 21.86
C LYS A 37 -11.64 5.83 23.27
N PRO A 38 -10.61 6.66 23.47
CA PRO A 38 -10.38 7.28 24.77
C PRO A 38 -11.57 8.18 25.16
N ASP A 39 -12.02 8.09 26.40
CA ASP A 39 -13.16 8.86 26.94
C ASP A 39 -12.86 10.37 27.05
N GLY A 40 -11.59 10.77 26.90
CA GLY A 40 -11.13 12.15 26.97
C GLY A 40 -9.92 12.43 26.08
N HIS A 41 -9.49 13.69 26.07
CA HIS A 41 -8.33 14.09 25.28
C HIS A 41 -7.04 13.45 25.81
N VAL A 42 -6.38 12.68 24.95
CA VAL A 42 -5.07 12.08 25.21
C VAL A 42 -3.99 13.12 24.94
N ARG A 43 -3.08 13.31 25.90
CA ARG A 43 -1.92 14.21 25.77
C ARG A 43 -1.05 13.79 24.59
N PHE A 44 -0.49 14.75 23.88
CA PHE A 44 0.39 14.58 22.73
C PHE A 44 1.55 13.63 23.03
N MET A 45 2.23 13.79 24.16
CA MET A 45 3.34 12.90 24.54
C MET A 45 2.88 11.44 24.72
N SER A 46 1.67 11.21 25.21
CA SER A 46 1.09 9.86 25.32
C SER A 46 0.74 9.29 23.95
N LYS A 47 0.22 10.11 23.03
CA LYS A 47 -0.04 9.69 21.64
C LYS A 47 1.26 9.36 20.90
N LEU A 48 2.28 10.20 21.06
CA LEU A 48 3.60 10.01 20.48
C LEU A 48 4.26 8.75 21.02
N TRP A 49 4.22 8.51 22.34
CA TRP A 49 4.71 7.26 22.94
C TRP A 49 3.96 6.04 22.44
N THR A 50 2.64 6.11 22.30
CA THR A 50 1.83 5.00 21.75
C THR A 50 2.25 4.69 20.32
N THR A 51 2.43 5.73 19.50
CA THR A 51 2.86 5.60 18.09
C THR A 51 4.27 4.98 18.00
N THR A 52 5.21 5.46 18.82
CA THR A 52 6.58 4.92 18.89
C THR A 52 6.62 3.48 19.40
N PHE A 53 5.81 3.16 20.41
CA PHE A 53 5.71 1.81 20.95
C PHE A 53 5.19 0.81 19.90
N VAL A 54 4.16 1.20 19.14
CA VAL A 54 3.64 0.39 18.04
C VAL A 54 4.69 0.18 16.94
N LEU A 55 5.49 1.20 16.60
CA LEU A 55 6.61 1.05 15.67
C LEU A 55 7.66 0.03 16.16
N ILE A 56 8.01 0.07 17.44
CA ILE A 56 8.96 -0.89 18.03
C ILE A 56 8.41 -2.31 17.92
N LEU A 57 7.13 -2.51 18.25
CA LEU A 57 6.48 -3.82 18.09
C LEU A 57 6.47 -4.28 16.63
N TYR A 58 6.14 -3.39 15.69
CA TYR A 58 6.17 -3.68 14.26
C TYR A 58 7.56 -4.19 13.83
N PHE A 59 8.64 -3.46 14.16
CA PHE A 59 10.00 -3.91 13.83
C PHE A 59 10.39 -5.21 14.54
N GLY A 60 9.92 -5.42 15.77
CA GLY A 60 10.09 -6.69 16.47
C GLY A 60 9.46 -7.84 15.68
N MET A 61 8.21 -7.69 15.25
CA MET A 61 7.48 -8.71 14.50
C MET A 61 8.10 -9.01 13.13
N THR A 62 8.66 -8.01 12.44
CA THR A 62 9.34 -8.22 11.15
C THR A 62 10.64 -9.04 11.27
N ASN A 63 11.16 -9.25 12.48
CA ASN A 63 12.36 -10.06 12.71
C ASN A 63 12.05 -11.47 13.26
N VAL A 64 10.81 -11.74 13.67
CA VAL A 64 10.42 -13.06 14.18
C VAL A 64 10.04 -13.96 13.01
N MET A 65 10.90 -14.91 12.69
CA MET A 65 10.64 -15.93 11.65
C MET A 65 9.54 -16.90 12.10
N ILE A 66 8.70 -17.32 11.16
CA ILE A 66 7.64 -18.31 11.41
C ILE A 66 8.29 -19.64 11.74
N TRP A 67 7.83 -20.26 12.81
CA TRP A 67 8.30 -21.59 13.18
C TRP A 67 7.74 -22.63 12.22
N GLY A 68 8.63 -23.49 11.70
CA GLY A 68 8.24 -24.60 10.84
C GLY A 68 8.39 -24.36 9.35
N LEU A 69 8.90 -23.20 8.90
CA LEU A 69 9.24 -22.99 7.49
C LEU A 69 10.53 -23.72 7.09
N SER A 70 10.57 -24.24 5.87
CA SER A 70 11.81 -24.56 5.19
C SER A 70 12.58 -23.25 4.93
N GLY A 71 13.90 -23.25 5.09
CA GLY A 71 14.75 -22.05 4.93
C GLY A 71 14.78 -21.48 3.50
N THR A 72 13.96 -21.99 2.59
CA THR A 72 13.86 -21.68 1.16
C THR A 72 12.49 -21.10 0.82
N ALA A 73 11.94 -20.21 1.65
CA ALA A 73 10.71 -19.50 1.32
C ALA A 73 10.97 -18.58 0.11
N LEU A 74 10.37 -18.90 -1.04
CA LEU A 74 10.39 -18.03 -2.23
C LEU A 74 9.65 -16.73 -1.90
N ASP A 75 10.34 -15.59 -2.03
CA ASP A 75 9.73 -14.28 -1.78
C ASP A 75 8.99 -13.80 -3.03
N ILE A 76 7.68 -14.09 -3.07
CA ILE A 76 6.82 -13.74 -4.19
C ILE A 76 6.48 -12.25 -4.25
N PHE A 77 6.61 -11.56 -3.13
CA PHE A 77 6.18 -10.18 -3.00
C PHE A 77 7.35 -9.22 -2.89
N SER A 78 8.56 -9.59 -3.30
CA SER A 78 9.75 -8.75 -3.14
C SER A 78 9.51 -7.30 -3.63
N GLY A 79 8.89 -7.10 -4.80
CA GLY A 79 8.54 -5.78 -5.33
C GLY A 79 7.36 -5.07 -4.62
N PHE A 80 6.44 -5.82 -4.00
CA PHE A 80 5.29 -5.28 -3.29
C PHE A 80 5.49 -5.17 -1.77
N ARG A 81 6.58 -5.72 -1.23
CA ARG A 81 6.88 -5.87 0.19
C ARG A 81 6.91 -4.53 0.92
N ALA A 82 7.51 -3.53 0.28
CA ALA A 82 7.60 -2.17 0.78
C ALA A 82 6.22 -1.51 0.98
N ILE A 83 5.25 -1.82 0.11
CA ILE A 83 3.90 -1.25 0.13
C ILE A 83 3.00 -2.07 1.06
N MET A 84 3.17 -3.38 1.09
CA MET A 84 2.42 -4.26 2.00
C MET A 84 2.95 -4.25 3.43
N ALA A 85 4.01 -3.50 3.71
CA ALA A 85 4.64 -3.40 5.04
C ALA A 85 4.83 -4.79 5.70
N GLY A 86 5.21 -5.77 4.90
CA GLY A 86 5.42 -7.15 5.33
C GLY A 86 6.90 -7.51 5.35
N ALA A 87 7.23 -8.70 5.86
CA ALA A 87 8.57 -9.27 5.76
C ALA A 87 8.50 -10.78 5.47
N SER A 88 9.24 -11.26 4.46
CA SER A 88 9.15 -12.67 4.02
C SER A 88 9.60 -13.63 5.10
N GLY A 89 8.95 -14.79 5.19
CA GLY A 89 9.23 -15.80 6.22
C GLY A 89 9.00 -15.40 7.68
N THR A 90 8.40 -14.23 7.95
CA THR A 90 8.16 -13.73 9.32
C THR A 90 6.69 -13.73 9.68
N ILE A 91 6.37 -13.50 10.96
CA ILE A 91 4.98 -13.30 11.42
C ILE A 91 4.27 -12.18 10.62
N MET A 92 5.04 -11.24 10.06
CA MET A 92 4.57 -10.16 9.20
C MET A 92 4.50 -10.52 7.71
N HIS A 93 4.44 -11.81 7.34
CA HIS A 93 4.48 -12.21 5.93
C HIS A 93 3.37 -11.56 5.08
N LEU A 94 2.13 -11.57 5.58
CA LEU A 94 0.97 -10.94 4.96
C LEU A 94 0.97 -9.40 5.09
N GLY A 95 1.69 -8.87 6.08
CA GLY A 95 1.75 -7.43 6.36
C GLY A 95 0.36 -6.80 6.54
N ILE A 96 0.12 -5.69 5.87
CA ILE A 96 -1.18 -4.99 5.83
C ILE A 96 -2.12 -5.50 4.73
N GLY A 97 -1.71 -6.51 3.94
CA GLY A 97 -2.45 -7.02 2.78
C GLY A 97 -3.94 -7.25 3.05
N PRO A 98 -4.31 -8.10 4.03
CA PRO A 98 -5.71 -8.39 4.35
C PRO A 98 -6.52 -7.15 4.74
N ILE A 99 -5.87 -6.18 5.39
CA ILE A 99 -6.49 -4.91 5.83
C ILE A 99 -6.84 -4.05 4.61
N VAL A 100 -5.89 -3.92 3.68
CA VAL A 100 -6.07 -3.14 2.46
C VAL A 100 -7.06 -3.84 1.52
N THR A 101 -6.97 -5.16 1.33
CA THR A 101 -7.90 -5.93 0.49
C THR A 101 -9.34 -5.80 0.99
N GLY A 102 -9.57 -5.96 2.29
CA GLY A 102 -10.90 -5.75 2.88
C GLY A 102 -11.43 -4.32 2.69
N SER A 103 -10.54 -3.32 2.78
CA SER A 103 -10.85 -1.91 2.51
C SER A 103 -11.21 -1.67 1.04
N ILE A 104 -10.48 -2.26 0.08
CA ILE A 104 -10.76 -2.18 -1.36
C ILE A 104 -12.16 -2.71 -1.66
N ILE A 105 -12.50 -3.89 -1.13
CA ILE A 105 -13.81 -4.52 -1.35
C ILE A 105 -14.94 -3.60 -0.87
N MET A 106 -14.81 -3.07 0.36
CA MET A 106 -15.82 -2.16 0.92
C MET A 106 -15.94 -0.86 0.15
N GLN A 107 -14.82 -0.26 -0.24
CA GLN A 107 -14.80 0.97 -1.03
C GLN A 107 -15.40 0.77 -2.41
N LEU A 108 -15.15 -0.37 -3.05
CA LEU A 108 -15.73 -0.71 -4.35
C LEU A 108 -17.25 -0.88 -4.24
N PHE A 109 -17.74 -1.57 -3.20
CA PHE A 109 -19.17 -1.76 -3.00
C PHE A 109 -19.91 -0.46 -2.63
N ALA A 110 -19.31 0.39 -1.81
CA ALA A 110 -19.86 1.70 -1.48
C ALA A 110 -19.81 2.67 -2.67
N GLY A 111 -18.67 2.72 -3.37
CA GLY A 111 -18.45 3.58 -4.54
C GLY A 111 -19.34 3.20 -5.73
N ALA A 112 -19.53 1.90 -5.97
CA ALA A 112 -20.46 1.40 -6.99
C ALA A 112 -21.94 1.59 -6.59
N LYS A 113 -22.23 2.13 -5.39
CA LYS A 113 -23.57 2.29 -4.82
C LYS A 113 -24.39 1.00 -4.78
N ILE A 114 -23.71 -0.15 -4.74
CA ILE A 114 -24.31 -1.47 -4.53
C ILE A 114 -24.88 -1.52 -3.11
N ILE A 115 -24.13 -0.95 -2.16
CA ILE A 115 -24.54 -0.77 -0.77
C ILE A 115 -24.99 0.69 -0.58
N LYS A 116 -26.28 0.91 -0.32
CA LYS A 116 -26.83 2.23 -0.01
C LYS A 116 -26.71 2.48 1.50
N LEU A 117 -25.53 2.87 1.96
CA LEU A 117 -25.30 3.37 3.33
C LEU A 117 -25.13 4.89 3.27
N ASP A 118 -25.80 5.62 4.17
CA ASP A 118 -25.57 7.03 4.35
C ASP A 118 -24.44 7.24 5.37
N LEU A 119 -23.23 7.53 4.87
CA LEU A 119 -22.06 7.78 5.70
C LEU A 119 -22.15 9.10 6.50
N GLN A 120 -23.24 9.86 6.37
CA GLN A 120 -23.55 11.01 7.24
C GLN A 120 -24.22 10.57 8.54
N ASP A 121 -24.86 9.40 8.57
CA ASP A 121 -25.46 8.83 9.77
C ASP A 121 -24.39 8.10 10.61
N THR A 122 -24.48 8.25 11.92
CA THR A 122 -23.55 7.63 12.87
C THR A 122 -23.68 6.12 12.89
N ASP A 123 -24.90 5.60 12.73
CA ASP A 123 -25.18 4.16 12.80
C ASP A 123 -24.70 3.44 11.54
N ASP A 124 -24.99 3.98 10.36
CA ASP A 124 -24.50 3.48 9.07
C ASP A 124 -22.97 3.52 8.99
N LYS A 125 -22.35 4.57 9.53
CA LYS A 125 -20.89 4.67 9.61
C LYS A 125 -20.29 3.62 10.54
N ALA A 126 -20.93 3.35 11.68
CA ALA A 126 -20.49 2.30 12.60
C ALA A 126 -20.63 0.92 11.95
N LEU A 127 -21.73 0.66 11.23
CA LEU A 127 -21.95 -0.57 10.48
C LEU A 127 -20.91 -0.74 9.36
N TYR A 128 -20.63 0.31 8.58
CA TYR A 128 -19.60 0.30 7.54
C TYR A 128 -18.23 -0.09 8.12
N GLN A 129 -17.84 0.55 9.23
CA GLN A 129 -16.58 0.24 9.91
C GLN A 129 -16.59 -1.19 10.46
N GLY A 130 -17.69 -1.64 11.06
CA GLY A 130 -17.83 -2.99 11.59
C GLY A 130 -17.68 -4.07 10.52
N VAL A 131 -18.36 -3.90 9.40
CA VAL A 131 -18.31 -4.86 8.28
C VAL A 131 -16.93 -4.86 7.61
N GLN A 132 -16.29 -3.69 7.48
CA GLN A 132 -14.91 -3.63 6.98
C GLN A 132 -13.97 -4.50 7.83
N LYS A 133 -14.07 -4.41 9.16
CA LYS A 133 -13.23 -5.23 10.07
C LYS A 133 -13.51 -6.72 9.95
N LEU A 134 -14.79 -7.09 9.83
CA LEU A 134 -15.19 -8.47 9.62
C LEU A 134 -14.65 -9.02 8.30
N LEU A 135 -14.65 -8.19 7.24
CA LEU A 135 -14.02 -8.55 5.97
C LEU A 135 -12.51 -8.74 6.10
N VAL A 136 -11.80 -7.88 6.84
CA VAL A 136 -10.36 -8.09 7.12
C VAL A 136 -10.14 -9.45 7.77
N LEU A 137 -10.93 -9.82 8.77
CA LEU A 137 -10.83 -11.12 9.44
C LEU A 137 -11.06 -12.31 8.49
N ILE A 138 -11.96 -12.14 7.51
CA ILE A 138 -12.20 -13.15 6.47
C ILE A 138 -11.06 -13.17 5.45
N MET A 139 -10.45 -12.02 5.14
CA MET A 139 -9.35 -11.92 4.18
C MET A 139 -8.07 -12.58 4.70
N ILE A 140 -7.81 -12.55 6.01
CA ILE A 140 -6.62 -13.20 6.60
C ILE A 140 -6.51 -14.70 6.23
N PRO A 141 -7.52 -15.57 6.46
CA PRO A 141 -7.45 -16.97 6.03
C PRO A 141 -7.54 -17.11 4.50
N VAL A 142 -8.26 -16.24 3.80
CA VAL A 142 -8.33 -16.26 2.33
C VAL A 142 -6.97 -16.00 1.68
N GLU A 143 -6.12 -15.17 2.29
CA GLU A 143 -4.77 -14.89 1.81
C GLU A 143 -3.72 -15.87 2.39
N SER A 144 -3.78 -16.23 3.68
CA SER A 144 -2.77 -17.10 4.32
C SER A 144 -2.86 -18.57 3.89
N ILE A 145 -4.06 -19.12 3.70
CA ILE A 145 -4.22 -20.54 3.34
C ILE A 145 -3.52 -20.81 2.01
N PRO A 146 -3.86 -20.11 0.91
CA PRO A 146 -3.28 -20.48 -0.38
C PRO A 146 -1.77 -20.23 -0.46
N GLN A 147 -1.26 -19.21 0.25
CA GLN A 147 0.17 -18.95 0.35
C GLN A 147 0.93 -20.08 1.10
N THR A 148 0.30 -20.66 2.13
CA THR A 148 0.89 -21.79 2.88
C THR A 148 0.97 -23.07 2.05
N TYR A 149 -0.05 -23.36 1.27
CA TYR A 149 -0.08 -24.56 0.41
C TYR A 149 0.62 -24.36 -0.93
N GLY A 150 0.97 -23.13 -1.29
CA GLY A 150 1.64 -22.79 -2.54
C GLY A 150 3.16 -22.74 -2.43
N PHE A 151 3.69 -21.99 -1.46
CA PHE A 151 5.12 -21.61 -1.46
C PHE A 151 5.78 -21.44 -0.09
N LEU A 152 5.01 -21.37 1.00
CA LEU A 152 5.56 -21.42 2.35
C LEU A 152 5.66 -22.87 2.81
N ASP A 153 6.57 -23.63 2.18
CA ASP A 153 6.71 -25.05 2.45
C ASP A 153 7.19 -25.33 3.87
N PRO A 154 6.51 -26.21 4.62
CA PRO A 154 6.95 -26.60 5.94
C PRO A 154 8.28 -27.36 5.89
N ASN A 155 9.06 -27.27 6.96
CA ASN A 155 10.30 -28.02 7.11
C ASN A 155 10.02 -29.54 6.99
N PRO A 156 10.77 -30.30 6.17
CA PRO A 156 10.67 -31.74 6.06
C PRO A 156 10.60 -32.48 7.41
N ASP A 157 11.36 -32.03 8.41
CA ASP A 157 11.35 -32.63 9.76
C ASP A 157 10.00 -32.46 10.47
N LEU A 158 9.32 -31.33 10.22
CA LEU A 158 7.99 -31.06 10.76
C LEU A 158 6.92 -31.90 10.07
N ILE A 159 7.05 -32.07 8.75
CA ILE A 159 6.16 -32.91 7.94
C ILE A 159 6.21 -34.36 8.41
N ILE A 160 7.41 -34.89 8.69
CA ILE A 160 7.60 -36.28 9.13
C ILE A 160 6.94 -36.54 10.48
N ASN A 161 6.98 -35.57 11.41
CA ASN A 161 6.48 -35.73 12.77
C ASN A 161 4.97 -35.48 12.92
N LEU A 162 4.41 -34.51 12.18
CA LEU A 162 3.01 -34.05 12.35
C LEU A 162 2.11 -34.37 11.15
N GLY A 163 2.69 -34.72 10.00
CA GLY A 163 1.98 -34.80 8.72
C GLY A 163 1.81 -33.43 8.05
N SER A 164 1.74 -33.41 6.72
CA SER A 164 1.70 -32.18 5.91
C SER A 164 0.53 -31.25 6.27
N GLY A 165 -0.64 -31.81 6.57
CA GLY A 165 -1.83 -31.02 6.91
C GLY A 165 -1.70 -30.25 8.23
N TRP A 166 -1.18 -30.89 9.28
CA TRP A 166 -1.01 -30.25 10.59
C TRP A 166 0.15 -29.26 10.59
N ALA A 167 1.23 -29.56 9.88
CA ALA A 167 2.35 -28.63 9.66
C ALA A 167 1.85 -27.33 8.98
N ASN A 168 1.07 -27.45 7.91
CA ASN A 168 0.49 -26.29 7.21
C ASN A 168 -0.50 -25.53 8.10
N MET A 169 -1.32 -26.24 8.89
CA MET A 169 -2.27 -25.60 9.80
C MET A 169 -1.57 -24.74 10.86
N ILE A 170 -0.41 -25.17 11.37
CA ILE A 170 0.38 -24.40 12.34
C ILE A 170 0.93 -23.12 11.71
N ILE A 171 1.42 -23.18 10.46
CA ILE A 171 1.91 -22.00 9.73
C ILE A 171 0.75 -21.02 9.48
N VAL A 172 -0.40 -21.51 9.01
CA VAL A 172 -1.60 -20.69 8.81
C VAL A 172 -2.04 -20.03 10.12
N ALA A 173 -2.01 -20.75 11.24
CA ALA A 173 -2.37 -20.19 12.54
C ALA A 173 -1.41 -19.06 12.97
N GLN A 174 -0.10 -19.22 12.74
CA GLN A 174 0.89 -18.17 13.02
C GLN A 174 0.68 -16.93 12.15
N LEU A 175 0.43 -17.11 10.85
CA LEU A 175 0.09 -16.01 9.93
C LEU A 175 -1.20 -15.30 10.33
N PHE A 176 -2.19 -16.06 10.79
CA PHE A 176 -3.45 -15.51 11.26
C PHE A 176 -3.26 -14.62 12.49
N ILE A 177 -2.53 -15.13 13.50
CA ILE A 177 -2.23 -14.38 14.73
C ILE A 177 -1.42 -13.13 14.40
N GLY A 178 -0.42 -13.23 13.52
CA GLY A 178 0.39 -12.10 13.08
C GLY A 178 -0.45 -11.00 12.44
N SER A 179 -1.24 -11.35 11.43
CA SER A 179 -2.08 -10.39 10.70
C SER A 179 -3.18 -9.79 11.57
N TYR A 180 -3.75 -10.58 12.48
CA TYR A 180 -4.71 -10.10 13.47
C TYR A 180 -4.07 -9.09 14.44
N LEU A 181 -2.83 -9.34 14.87
CA LEU A 181 -2.10 -8.41 15.73
C LEU A 181 -1.81 -7.09 15.00
N VAL A 182 -1.37 -7.13 13.73
CA VAL A 182 -1.17 -5.91 12.91
C VAL A 182 -2.45 -5.10 12.80
N PHE A 183 -3.58 -5.77 12.57
CA PHE A 183 -4.88 -5.13 12.52
C PHE A 183 -5.24 -4.43 13.85
N LEU A 184 -4.96 -5.06 15.00
CA LEU A 184 -5.15 -4.43 16.32
C LEU A 184 -4.20 -3.24 16.54
N LEU A 185 -2.95 -3.35 16.10
CA LEU A 185 -1.99 -2.25 16.18
C LEU A 185 -2.42 -1.05 15.31
N ASP A 186 -3.00 -1.29 14.14
CA ASP A 186 -3.57 -0.23 13.31
C ASP A 186 -4.75 0.47 13.99
N GLU A 187 -5.65 -0.28 14.62
CA GLU A 187 -6.73 0.31 15.42
C GLU A 187 -6.20 1.11 16.61
N LEU A 188 -5.13 0.64 17.26
CA LEU A 188 -4.50 1.32 18.39
C LEU A 188 -3.94 2.67 17.97
N VAL A 189 -3.15 2.72 16.89
CA VAL A 189 -2.59 3.98 16.37
C VAL A 189 -3.69 4.91 15.89
N SER A 190 -4.71 4.40 15.19
CA SER A 190 -5.79 5.23 14.65
C SER A 190 -6.67 5.87 15.73
N LYS A 191 -6.71 5.32 16.95
CA LYS A 191 -7.52 5.83 18.07
C LYS A 191 -6.69 6.56 19.14
N TRP A 192 -5.53 6.01 19.48
CA TRP A 192 -4.68 6.48 20.58
C TRP A 192 -3.36 7.11 20.12
N GLY A 193 -2.94 6.88 18.88
CA GLY A 193 -1.72 7.41 18.30
C GLY A 193 -1.95 8.64 17.42
N ILE A 194 -0.94 8.94 16.59
CA ILE A 194 -0.95 10.02 15.61
C ILE A 194 -1.00 9.40 14.22
N GLY A 195 -2.00 9.78 13.42
CA GLY A 195 -2.17 9.28 12.06
C GLY A 195 -2.88 7.93 11.98
N SER A 196 -2.51 7.11 10.99
CA SER A 196 -3.06 5.76 10.76
C SER A 196 -1.93 4.73 10.82
N GLY A 197 -2.19 3.57 11.42
CA GLY A 197 -1.19 2.50 11.54
C GLY A 197 -0.77 1.95 10.18
N ILE A 198 -1.69 1.75 9.24
CA ILE A 198 -1.38 1.36 7.85
C ILE A 198 -0.31 2.28 7.26
N SER A 199 -0.53 3.60 7.34
CA SER A 199 0.42 4.57 6.80
C SER A 199 1.77 4.54 7.52
N LEU A 200 1.74 4.37 8.84
CA LEU A 200 2.93 4.31 9.68
C LEU A 200 3.80 3.09 9.35
N PHE A 201 3.19 1.91 9.13
CA PHE A 201 3.90 0.68 8.78
C PHE A 201 4.51 0.74 7.38
N ILE A 202 3.80 1.32 6.40
CA ILE A 202 4.36 1.55 5.05
C ILE A 202 5.58 2.47 5.13
N ALA A 203 5.45 3.61 5.82
CA ALA A 203 6.55 4.56 5.96
C ALA A 203 7.76 3.93 6.69
N ALA A 204 7.51 3.12 7.72
CA ALA A 204 8.55 2.41 8.46
C ALA A 204 9.28 1.36 7.60
N GLY A 205 8.53 0.54 6.86
CA GLY A 205 9.10 -0.49 5.97
C GLY A 205 9.93 0.13 4.84
N VAL A 206 9.39 1.15 4.18
CA VAL A 206 10.12 1.86 3.11
C VAL A 206 11.36 2.57 3.66
N ALA A 207 11.26 3.22 4.83
CA ALA A 207 12.40 3.87 5.47
C ALA A 207 13.49 2.86 5.84
N GLN A 208 13.12 1.68 6.35
CA GLN A 208 14.05 0.59 6.63
C GLN A 208 14.74 0.11 5.35
N SER A 209 13.99 -0.19 4.30
CA SER A 209 14.56 -0.63 3.01
C SER A 209 15.51 0.43 2.42
N THR A 210 15.10 1.70 2.45
CA THR A 210 15.93 2.83 2.00
C THR A 210 17.22 2.95 2.82
N PHE A 211 17.12 2.84 4.15
CA PHE A 211 18.26 2.91 5.05
C PHE A 211 19.24 1.75 4.84
N VAL A 212 18.73 0.52 4.78
CA VAL A 212 19.53 -0.69 4.53
C VAL A 212 20.17 -0.63 3.14
N GLY A 213 19.42 -0.23 2.11
CA GLY A 213 19.93 -0.06 0.75
C GLY A 213 21.02 1.00 0.63
N THR A 214 21.00 2.03 1.48
CA THR A 214 22.01 3.09 1.45
C THR A 214 23.27 2.73 2.24
N LEU A 215 23.10 2.16 3.45
CA LEU A 215 24.14 2.10 4.48
C LEU A 215 24.56 0.68 4.90
N SER A 216 23.91 -0.38 4.39
CA SER A 216 24.25 -1.74 4.81
C SER A 216 25.71 -2.09 4.49
N PRO A 217 26.53 -2.47 5.50
CA PRO A 217 27.91 -2.88 5.28
C PRO A 217 28.03 -4.35 4.87
N LEU A 218 26.94 -5.13 4.92
CA LEU A 218 26.95 -6.57 4.67
C LEU A 218 27.24 -6.88 3.19
N PRO A 219 27.92 -8.01 2.87
CA PRO A 219 28.10 -8.44 1.49
C PRO A 219 26.76 -8.80 0.84
N ILE A 220 26.68 -8.69 -0.49
CA ILE A 220 25.50 -9.11 -1.27
C ILE A 220 25.19 -10.59 -1.02
N THR A 221 26.22 -11.45 -1.13
CA THR A 221 26.09 -12.88 -0.83
C THR A 221 26.66 -13.19 0.54
N LYS A 222 25.79 -13.66 1.44
CA LYS A 222 26.19 -14.08 2.79
C LYS A 222 27.16 -15.27 2.70
N GLY A 223 28.32 -15.15 3.35
CA GLY A 223 29.32 -16.23 3.43
C GLY A 223 30.43 -16.19 2.38
N VAL A 224 30.41 -15.23 1.45
CA VAL A 224 31.50 -14.97 0.50
C VAL A 224 32.28 -13.74 0.95
N GLU A 225 33.60 -13.77 0.85
CA GLU A 225 34.46 -12.62 1.20
C GLU A 225 34.15 -11.39 0.32
N TYR A 226 34.53 -10.20 0.81
CA TYR A 226 34.42 -8.99 0.02
C TYR A 226 35.35 -9.05 -1.19
N SER A 227 34.79 -8.82 -2.37
CA SER A 227 35.52 -8.74 -3.63
C SER A 227 34.86 -7.74 -4.56
N VAL A 228 35.50 -7.42 -5.69
CA VAL A 228 34.91 -6.56 -6.73
C VAL A 228 33.61 -7.14 -7.28
N GLN A 229 33.44 -8.47 -7.22
CA GLN A 229 32.22 -9.20 -7.62
C GLN A 229 31.20 -9.36 -6.48
N ASN A 230 31.62 -9.21 -5.22
CA ASN A 230 30.75 -9.24 -4.04
C ASN A 230 31.05 -8.04 -3.11
N PRO A 231 30.81 -6.80 -3.58
CA PRO A 231 30.97 -5.63 -2.74
C PRO A 231 29.87 -5.56 -1.67
N PRO A 232 29.98 -4.64 -0.70
CA PRO A 232 28.92 -4.38 0.25
C PRO A 232 27.59 -4.06 -0.44
N ALA A 233 26.48 -4.55 0.09
CA ALA A 233 25.14 -4.41 -0.48
C ALA A 233 24.64 -2.95 -0.46
N GLY A 234 25.09 -2.14 0.50
CA GLY A 234 24.71 -0.73 0.59
C GLY A 234 25.45 0.14 -0.42
N VAL A 235 24.76 1.11 -1.03
CA VAL A 235 25.35 1.98 -2.07
C VAL A 235 26.57 2.75 -1.56
N LEU A 236 26.50 3.35 -0.36
CA LEU A 236 27.62 4.15 0.16
C LEU A 236 28.83 3.28 0.55
N PRO A 237 28.65 2.17 1.31
CA PRO A 237 29.75 1.23 1.55
C PRO A 237 30.33 0.62 0.26
N MET A 238 29.49 0.31 -0.74
CA MET A 238 29.92 -0.18 -2.05
C MET A 238 30.83 0.85 -2.73
N ILE A 239 30.38 2.10 -2.83
CA ILE A 239 31.17 3.20 -3.41
C ILE A 239 32.53 3.28 -2.73
N PHE A 240 32.54 3.33 -1.39
CA PHE A 240 33.77 3.45 -0.63
C PHE A 240 34.72 2.25 -0.83
N TYR A 241 34.17 1.03 -0.84
CA TYR A 241 34.95 -0.19 -1.02
C TYR A 241 35.53 -0.29 -2.44
N MET A 242 34.71 -0.06 -3.46
CA MET A 242 35.11 -0.12 -4.87
C MET A 242 36.19 0.92 -5.19
N PHE A 243 36.03 2.17 -4.73
CA PHE A 243 37.05 3.21 -4.92
C PHE A 243 38.37 2.92 -4.17
N ARG A 244 38.32 2.16 -3.08
CA ARG A 244 39.51 1.85 -2.27
C ARG A 244 40.25 0.59 -2.73
N THR A 245 39.55 -0.42 -3.24
CA THR A 245 40.10 -1.75 -3.49
C THR A 245 40.20 -2.12 -4.97
N ALA A 246 39.41 -1.50 -5.85
CA ALA A 246 39.46 -1.81 -7.27
C ALA A 246 40.62 -1.08 -7.97
N SER A 247 41.35 -1.80 -8.82
CA SER A 247 42.38 -1.19 -9.68
C SER A 247 41.74 -0.49 -10.89
N ASN A 248 42.43 0.53 -11.43
CA ASN A 248 41.96 1.29 -12.59
C ASN A 248 41.68 0.41 -13.83
N SER A 249 42.37 -0.72 -13.99
CA SER A 249 42.11 -1.69 -15.06
C SER A 249 40.80 -2.46 -14.81
N GLN A 250 40.56 -2.93 -13.59
CA GLN A 250 39.31 -3.66 -13.26
C GLN A 250 38.07 -2.76 -13.36
N LEU A 251 38.18 -1.46 -13.04
CA LEU A 251 37.06 -0.53 -13.17
C LEU A 251 36.70 -0.22 -14.63
N VAL A 252 37.69 -0.15 -15.52
CA VAL A 252 37.50 0.26 -16.92
C VAL A 252 37.37 -0.92 -17.89
N SER A 253 38.16 -1.98 -17.73
CA SER A 253 38.21 -3.11 -18.67
C SER A 253 37.38 -4.33 -18.26
N GLN A 254 36.86 -4.37 -17.03
CA GLN A 254 35.96 -5.44 -16.56
C GLN A 254 34.55 -4.90 -16.24
N ASN A 255 34.14 -3.82 -16.92
CA ASN A 255 32.82 -3.18 -16.73
C ASN A 255 32.51 -2.81 -15.26
N GLY A 256 33.53 -2.53 -14.44
CA GLY A 256 33.33 -2.17 -13.04
C GLY A 256 32.50 -0.90 -12.83
N PHE A 257 32.61 0.09 -13.74
CA PHE A 257 31.73 1.26 -13.74
C PHE A 257 30.29 0.92 -14.09
N GLU A 258 30.06 0.06 -15.08
CA GLU A 258 28.71 -0.38 -15.46
C GLU A 258 28.07 -1.19 -14.32
N SER A 259 28.85 -2.05 -13.66
CA SER A 259 28.37 -2.80 -12.51
C SER A 259 27.98 -1.88 -11.35
N MET A 260 28.81 -0.90 -11.04
CA MET A 260 28.57 0.07 -9.97
C MET A 260 27.39 1.03 -10.27
N LEU A 261 27.21 1.40 -11.54
CA LEU A 261 26.20 2.37 -11.97
C LEU A 261 24.84 1.74 -12.30
N LEU A 262 24.81 0.50 -12.81
CA LEU A 262 23.62 -0.08 -13.46
C LEU A 262 23.29 -1.51 -13.01
N THR A 263 24.28 -2.40 -12.83
CA THR A 263 23.98 -3.84 -12.62
C THR A 263 24.09 -4.34 -11.17
N HIS A 264 24.50 -3.49 -10.23
CA HIS A 264 24.56 -3.83 -8.80
C HIS A 264 23.15 -3.90 -8.18
N VAL A 265 22.97 -4.69 -7.12
CA VAL A 265 21.70 -4.84 -6.38
C VAL A 265 21.13 -3.49 -5.92
N ASN A 266 22.02 -2.57 -5.53
CA ASN A 266 21.69 -1.17 -5.31
C ASN A 266 22.65 -0.31 -6.14
N PRO A 267 22.25 0.11 -7.35
CA PRO A 267 23.12 0.89 -8.22
C PRO A 267 23.13 2.37 -7.81
N ILE A 268 24.17 3.12 -8.20
CA ILE A 268 24.23 4.58 -7.94
C ILE A 268 23.05 5.31 -8.60
N ILE A 269 22.59 4.84 -9.76
CA ILE A 269 21.44 5.43 -10.45
C ILE A 269 20.18 5.35 -9.58
N ALA A 270 20.01 4.29 -8.79
CA ALA A 270 18.89 4.16 -7.86
C ALA A 270 18.98 5.18 -6.71
N LEU A 271 20.19 5.52 -6.24
CA LEU A 271 20.37 6.59 -5.25
C LEU A 271 20.02 7.96 -5.84
N ALA A 272 20.52 8.27 -7.03
CA ALA A 272 20.22 9.53 -7.71
C ALA A 272 18.72 9.66 -8.04
N SER A 273 18.12 8.60 -8.58
CA SER A 273 16.68 8.48 -8.81
C SER A 273 15.89 8.71 -7.53
N SER A 274 16.26 8.05 -6.42
CA SER A 274 15.56 8.20 -5.13
C SER A 274 15.58 9.66 -4.65
N ILE A 275 16.68 10.39 -4.83
CA ILE A 275 16.78 11.82 -4.47
C ILE A 275 15.87 12.67 -5.37
N ILE A 276 15.88 12.41 -6.68
CA ILE A 276 15.03 13.13 -7.65
C ILE A 276 13.55 12.90 -7.33
N VAL A 277 13.14 11.64 -7.17
CA VAL A 277 11.76 11.26 -6.80
C VAL A 277 11.37 11.92 -5.49
N PHE A 278 12.22 11.89 -4.46
CA PHE A 278 11.98 12.56 -3.19
C PHE A 278 11.70 14.06 -3.36
N MET A 279 12.53 14.78 -4.13
CA MET A 279 12.35 16.22 -4.36
C MET A 279 11.06 16.52 -5.12
N VAL A 280 10.77 15.77 -6.19
CA VAL A 280 9.56 15.95 -7.00
C VAL A 280 8.30 15.68 -6.19
N VAL A 281 8.28 14.59 -5.41
CA VAL A 281 7.15 14.22 -4.56
C VAL A 281 6.95 15.23 -3.45
N ALA A 282 8.02 15.65 -2.77
CA ALA A 282 7.93 16.68 -1.72
C ALA A 282 7.40 18.02 -2.26
N PHE A 283 7.82 18.41 -3.47
CA PHE A 283 7.30 19.60 -4.14
C PHE A 283 5.81 19.46 -4.50
N ALA A 284 5.41 18.30 -5.03
CA ALA A 284 4.01 18.03 -5.37
C ALA A 284 3.09 18.00 -4.14
N GLU A 285 3.52 17.33 -3.07
CA GLU A 285 2.77 17.20 -1.81
C GLU A 285 2.61 18.53 -1.07
N SER A 286 3.63 19.38 -1.11
CA SER A 286 3.61 20.70 -0.47
C SER A 286 2.79 21.74 -1.24
N SER A 287 2.52 21.51 -2.52
CA SER A 287 1.75 22.41 -3.39
C SER A 287 0.27 22.47 -3.02
N LYS A 288 -0.22 23.67 -2.67
CA LYS A 288 -1.59 23.93 -2.20
C LYS A 288 -2.20 25.13 -2.93
N LEU A 289 -3.43 24.98 -3.40
CA LEU A 289 -4.28 26.06 -3.92
C LEU A 289 -5.13 26.61 -2.78
N GLU A 290 -4.93 27.87 -2.39
CA GLU A 290 -5.70 28.50 -1.32
C GLU A 290 -6.94 29.21 -1.86
N LEU A 291 -8.14 28.72 -1.51
CA LEU A 291 -9.38 29.43 -1.81
C LEU A 291 -9.66 30.47 -0.71
N PRO A 292 -9.82 31.76 -1.06
CA PRO A 292 -10.16 32.79 -0.08
C PRO A 292 -11.62 32.60 0.36
N LEU A 293 -11.82 32.49 1.67
CA LEU A 293 -13.12 32.44 2.32
C LEU A 293 -13.29 33.64 3.23
N THR A 294 -14.52 34.10 3.39
CA THR A 294 -14.88 35.16 4.34
C THR A 294 -15.89 34.63 5.34
N HIS A 295 -15.78 35.07 6.58
CA HIS A 295 -16.78 34.69 7.58
C HIS A 295 -18.07 35.48 7.34
N GLY A 296 -19.20 34.79 7.22
CA GLY A 296 -20.47 35.41 6.86
C GLY A 296 -21.13 36.21 7.99
N LYS A 297 -20.63 36.13 9.23
CA LYS A 297 -21.16 36.87 10.40
C LYS A 297 -20.16 37.89 10.98
N VAL A 298 -18.86 37.73 10.71
CA VAL A 298 -17.80 38.59 11.30
C VAL A 298 -17.14 39.35 10.17
N ARG A 299 -17.42 40.65 10.06
CA ARG A 299 -16.80 41.52 9.05
C ARG A 299 -15.28 41.58 9.27
N GLY A 300 -14.52 41.44 8.18
CA GLY A 300 -13.06 41.59 8.17
C GLY A 300 -12.26 40.29 8.39
N HIS A 301 -12.89 39.20 8.88
CA HIS A 301 -12.23 37.91 8.98
C HIS A 301 -12.21 37.20 7.62
N LYS A 302 -11.01 37.08 7.05
CA LYS A 302 -10.71 36.28 5.86
C LYS A 302 -9.98 35.01 6.29
N GLY A 303 -10.59 33.86 6.02
CA GLY A 303 -9.94 32.56 6.13
C GLY A 303 -9.45 32.08 4.78
N LYS A 304 -8.54 31.11 4.77
CA LYS A 304 -8.11 30.42 3.55
C LYS A 304 -8.42 28.94 3.68
N TYR A 305 -9.03 28.36 2.66
CA TYR A 305 -9.25 26.92 2.58
C TYR A 305 -8.25 26.31 1.58
N PRO A 306 -7.20 25.60 2.05
CA PRO A 306 -6.21 25.02 1.17
C PRO A 306 -6.74 23.73 0.53
N ILE A 307 -6.86 23.73 -0.80
CA ILE A 307 -7.05 22.54 -1.62
C ILE A 307 -5.68 22.08 -2.09
N ARG A 308 -5.24 20.90 -1.66
CA ARG A 308 -3.95 20.33 -2.10
C ARG A 308 -4.01 19.94 -3.57
N LEU A 309 -2.89 20.06 -4.27
CA LEU A 309 -2.76 19.50 -5.62
C LEU A 309 -3.05 17.99 -5.61
N VAL A 310 -2.48 17.28 -4.64
CA VAL A 310 -2.76 15.88 -4.35
C VAL A 310 -4.02 15.78 -3.47
N TYR A 311 -5.18 16.03 -4.07
CA TYR A 311 -6.45 16.11 -3.35
C TYR A 311 -6.89 14.76 -2.77
N ALA A 312 -6.80 13.68 -3.56
CA ALA A 312 -7.19 12.33 -3.13
C ALA A 312 -6.15 11.62 -2.24
N SER A 313 -5.06 12.29 -1.84
CA SER A 313 -3.94 11.66 -1.12
C SER A 313 -3.23 10.57 -1.94
N ASN A 314 -2.41 9.78 -1.26
CA ASN A 314 -1.61 8.68 -1.77
C ASN A 314 -2.37 7.36 -1.66
N ILE A 315 -3.58 7.40 -1.09
CA ILE A 315 -4.46 6.24 -0.91
C ILE A 315 -4.83 5.59 -2.26
N PRO A 316 -5.16 6.32 -3.34
CA PRO A 316 -5.47 5.69 -4.62
C PRO A 316 -4.33 4.81 -5.16
N VAL A 317 -3.09 5.27 -4.99
CA VAL A 317 -1.88 4.54 -5.37
C VAL A 317 -1.66 3.33 -4.47
N ILE A 318 -1.88 3.45 -3.16
CA ILE A 318 -1.84 2.31 -2.22
C ILE A 318 -2.84 1.22 -2.67
N LEU A 319 -4.08 1.62 -2.97
CA LEU A 319 -5.13 0.69 -3.38
C LEU A 319 -4.81 0.02 -4.72
N MET A 320 -4.27 0.79 -5.67
CA MET A 320 -3.87 0.25 -6.98
C MET A 320 -2.70 -0.73 -6.86
N ALA A 321 -1.65 -0.38 -6.13
CA ALA A 321 -0.52 -1.28 -5.91
C ALA A 321 -0.93 -2.56 -5.16
N ALA A 322 -1.84 -2.44 -4.18
CA ALA A 322 -2.39 -3.59 -3.48
C ALA A 322 -3.27 -4.47 -4.40
N LEU A 323 -4.04 -3.86 -5.30
CA LEU A 323 -4.79 -4.59 -6.32
C LEU A 323 -3.85 -5.38 -7.24
N LEU A 324 -2.76 -4.76 -7.72
CA LEU A 324 -1.77 -5.44 -8.57
C LEU A 324 -1.06 -6.58 -7.83
N ALA A 325 -0.68 -6.38 -6.57
CA ALA A 325 -0.10 -7.42 -5.73
C ALA A 325 -1.06 -8.61 -5.57
N ASN A 326 -2.35 -8.34 -5.32
CA ASN A 326 -3.37 -9.37 -5.20
C ASN A 326 -3.60 -10.10 -6.53
N ILE A 327 -3.65 -9.38 -7.66
CA ILE A 327 -3.77 -10.00 -8.98
C ILE A 327 -2.60 -10.96 -9.20
N ASN A 328 -1.35 -10.52 -8.98
CA ASN A 328 -0.17 -11.37 -9.14
C ASN A 328 -0.21 -12.59 -8.20
N MET A 329 -0.59 -12.39 -6.94
CA MET A 329 -0.77 -13.49 -5.99
C MET A 329 -1.77 -14.53 -6.50
N PHE A 330 -2.95 -14.09 -6.94
CA PHE A 330 -3.99 -15.00 -7.39
C PHE A 330 -3.62 -15.69 -8.70
N THR A 331 -3.00 -14.99 -9.65
CA THR A 331 -2.55 -15.60 -10.91
C THR A 331 -1.46 -16.64 -10.65
N LEU A 332 -0.49 -16.35 -9.78
CA LEU A 332 0.53 -17.32 -9.38
C LEU A 332 -0.09 -18.51 -8.64
N LEU A 333 -1.08 -18.27 -7.79
CA LEU A 333 -1.75 -19.32 -7.05
C LEU A 333 -2.55 -20.25 -7.97
N PHE A 334 -3.28 -19.70 -8.95
CA PHE A 334 -3.97 -20.50 -9.96
C PHE A 334 -3.01 -21.24 -10.88
N TRP A 335 -1.76 -20.78 -10.97
CA TRP A 335 -0.72 -21.44 -11.76
C TRP A 335 -0.01 -22.58 -11.00
N SER A 336 0.35 -22.35 -9.73
CA SER A 336 1.24 -23.22 -8.95
C SER A 336 0.51 -24.18 -8.02
N HIS A 337 -0.71 -23.87 -7.55
CA HIS A 337 -1.35 -24.63 -6.48
C HIS A 337 -2.00 -25.93 -7.00
N PRO A 338 -1.74 -27.11 -6.38
CA PRO A 338 -2.19 -28.42 -6.87
C PRO A 338 -3.70 -28.59 -7.06
N THR A 339 -4.53 -27.90 -6.26
CA THR A 339 -5.99 -27.98 -6.40
C THR A 339 -6.58 -26.80 -7.15
N LEU A 340 -5.93 -25.62 -7.15
CA LEU A 340 -6.48 -24.42 -7.77
C LEU A 340 -6.06 -24.31 -9.25
N SER A 341 -5.00 -25.02 -9.64
CA SER A 341 -4.63 -25.25 -11.04
C SER A 341 -5.71 -26.00 -11.83
N THR A 342 -6.60 -26.75 -11.16
CA THR A 342 -7.70 -27.49 -11.80
C THR A 342 -9.00 -26.67 -11.92
N VAL A 343 -9.04 -25.43 -11.42
CA VAL A 343 -10.23 -24.58 -11.49
C VAL A 343 -10.55 -24.26 -12.95
N PRO A 344 -11.80 -24.48 -13.42
CA PRO A 344 -12.20 -24.17 -14.79
C PRO A 344 -11.85 -22.72 -15.18
N ILE A 345 -11.39 -22.50 -16.42
CA ILE A 345 -10.99 -21.22 -17.02
C ILE A 345 -9.71 -20.60 -16.42
N LEU A 346 -9.59 -20.51 -15.09
CA LEU A 346 -8.52 -19.77 -14.40
C LEU A 346 -7.27 -20.60 -14.11
N GLY A 347 -7.41 -21.90 -13.88
CA GLY A 347 -6.30 -22.77 -13.53
C GLY A 347 -5.58 -23.34 -14.75
N ARG A 348 -4.26 -23.56 -14.65
CA ARG A 348 -3.41 -24.12 -15.73
C ARG A 348 -3.96 -25.42 -16.34
N GLU A 349 -4.54 -26.28 -15.52
CA GLU A 349 -5.07 -27.60 -15.89
C GLU A 349 -6.62 -27.63 -15.89
N GLY A 350 -7.27 -26.47 -15.84
CA GLY A 350 -8.73 -26.34 -15.86
C GLY A 350 -9.36 -26.59 -17.23
N TRP A 351 -10.64 -26.97 -17.23
CA TRP A 351 -11.43 -27.05 -18.47
C TRP A 351 -11.50 -25.66 -19.13
N TRP A 352 -11.17 -25.55 -20.43
CA TRP A 352 -11.02 -24.28 -21.18
C TRP A 352 -10.04 -23.29 -20.53
N SER A 353 -8.89 -23.78 -20.05
CA SER A 353 -7.88 -22.93 -19.41
C SER A 353 -7.44 -21.76 -20.30
N GLN A 354 -7.56 -20.55 -19.77
CA GLN A 354 -6.94 -19.32 -20.27
C GLN A 354 -5.86 -18.82 -19.30
N ALA A 355 -5.30 -19.72 -18.47
CA ALA A 355 -4.36 -19.35 -17.41
C ALA A 355 -3.11 -18.64 -17.97
N GLU A 356 -2.61 -19.05 -19.14
CA GLU A 356 -1.48 -18.40 -19.82
C GLU A 356 -1.77 -16.92 -20.18
N LEU A 357 -3.02 -16.57 -20.48
CA LEU A 357 -3.42 -15.19 -20.75
C LEU A 357 -3.42 -14.35 -19.47
N PHE A 358 -3.76 -14.96 -18.32
CA PHE A 358 -3.80 -14.28 -17.03
C PHE A 358 -2.41 -14.13 -16.41
N GLY A 359 -1.58 -15.17 -16.49
CA GLY A 359 -0.20 -15.16 -16.00
C GLY A 359 0.46 -16.53 -16.10
N ALA A 360 1.55 -16.63 -16.85
CA ALA A 360 2.43 -17.80 -16.86
C ALA A 360 3.60 -17.58 -15.90
N TYR A 361 4.07 -18.65 -15.26
CA TYR A 361 5.21 -18.61 -14.35
C TYR A 361 6.14 -19.80 -14.61
N GLU A 362 7.44 -19.55 -14.64
CA GLU A 362 8.44 -20.61 -14.70
C GLU A 362 8.60 -21.33 -13.35
N PRO A 363 9.00 -22.62 -13.34
CA PRO A 363 9.22 -23.35 -12.10
C PRO A 363 10.24 -22.66 -11.18
N GLY A 364 9.82 -22.30 -9.97
CA GLY A 364 10.68 -21.66 -8.97
C GLY A 364 10.83 -20.14 -9.13
N GLN A 365 10.19 -19.52 -10.11
CA GLN A 365 10.14 -18.07 -10.27
C GLN A 365 8.86 -17.49 -9.67
N SER A 366 8.99 -16.32 -9.04
CA SER A 366 7.88 -15.58 -8.44
C SER A 366 7.32 -14.46 -9.32
N THR A 367 8.09 -14.04 -10.32
CA THR A 367 7.65 -13.08 -11.32
C THR A 367 6.91 -13.78 -12.44
N ALA A 368 5.83 -13.18 -12.92
CA ALA A 368 5.13 -13.69 -14.10
C ALA A 368 6.10 -13.63 -15.29
N SER A 369 6.20 -14.71 -16.05
CA SER A 369 7.01 -14.80 -17.26
C SER A 369 6.23 -14.43 -18.52
N ASP A 370 4.90 -14.52 -18.50
CA ASP A 370 4.04 -14.10 -19.63
C ASP A 370 2.60 -13.80 -19.13
N GLY A 371 1.77 -13.21 -19.99
CA GLY A 371 0.36 -12.91 -19.74
C GLY A 371 0.10 -11.53 -19.13
N PHE A 372 -1.16 -11.24 -18.83
CA PHE A 372 -1.59 -9.96 -18.26
C PHE A 372 -0.88 -9.65 -16.93
N ALA A 373 -0.61 -10.65 -16.10
CA ALA A 373 0.13 -10.50 -14.86
C ALA A 373 1.56 -9.98 -15.10
N TRP A 374 2.20 -10.36 -16.21
CA TRP A 374 3.48 -9.78 -16.61
C TRP A 374 3.26 -8.34 -17.08
N TYR A 375 2.37 -8.05 -18.03
CA TYR A 375 2.11 -6.67 -18.47
C TYR A 375 1.70 -5.68 -17.36
N ALA A 376 1.10 -6.19 -16.28
CA ALA A 376 0.67 -5.40 -15.13
C ALA A 376 1.66 -5.45 -13.94
N SER A 377 2.73 -6.25 -14.00
CA SER A 377 3.74 -6.29 -12.94
C SER A 377 4.59 -5.04 -12.91
N MET A 378 5.15 -4.72 -11.74
CA MET A 378 6.04 -3.58 -11.57
C MET A 378 7.35 -3.80 -12.33
N VAL A 379 7.77 -2.78 -13.07
CA VAL A 379 9.11 -2.71 -13.69
C VAL A 379 10.09 -2.27 -12.60
N ASN A 380 11.10 -3.09 -12.27
CA ASN A 380 12.02 -2.80 -11.17
C ASN A 380 13.28 -2.07 -11.67
N GLY A 381 13.07 -0.88 -12.18
CA GLY A 381 14.14 0.05 -12.51
C GLY A 381 14.75 -0.11 -13.89
N VAL A 382 15.81 0.67 -14.11
CA VAL A 382 16.47 0.87 -15.40
C VAL A 382 17.09 -0.42 -15.95
N GLY A 383 17.40 -1.37 -15.07
CA GLY A 383 17.94 -2.68 -15.45
C GLY A 383 16.97 -3.53 -16.26
N ASP A 384 15.67 -3.46 -15.96
CA ASP A 384 14.67 -4.36 -16.54
C ASP A 384 14.18 -3.90 -17.92
N TRP A 385 14.25 -2.60 -18.22
CA TRP A 385 13.72 -2.06 -19.48
C TRP A 385 14.77 -1.31 -20.30
N LEU A 386 15.64 -0.50 -19.69
CA LEU A 386 16.60 0.31 -20.45
C LEU A 386 17.81 -0.48 -20.90
N LEU A 387 18.37 -1.37 -20.06
CA LEU A 387 19.54 -2.17 -20.43
C LEU A 387 19.26 -3.12 -21.60
N PRO A 388 18.14 -3.88 -21.64
CA PRO A 388 17.79 -4.72 -22.78
C PRO A 388 17.58 -3.90 -24.06
N LEU A 389 16.99 -2.69 -23.95
CA LEU A 389 16.83 -1.77 -25.07
C LEU A 389 18.17 -1.27 -25.61
N LEU A 390 19.14 -0.98 -24.73
CA LEU A 390 20.46 -0.49 -25.11
C LEU A 390 21.35 -1.59 -25.71
N ASP A 391 21.30 -2.81 -25.18
CA ASP A 391 22.09 -3.95 -25.67
C ASP A 391 21.42 -4.63 -26.89
N GLN A 392 20.20 -4.22 -27.27
CA GLN A 392 19.39 -4.84 -28.33
C GLN A 392 19.22 -6.36 -28.16
N ARG A 393 19.22 -6.83 -26.91
CA ARG A 393 19.00 -8.24 -26.57
C ARG A 393 17.58 -8.41 -26.04
N GLY A 394 16.95 -9.51 -26.43
CA GLY A 394 15.68 -9.92 -25.82
C GLY A 394 15.88 -10.20 -24.33
N ASP A 395 14.77 -10.17 -23.60
CA ASP A 395 14.77 -10.51 -22.17
C ASP A 395 15.19 -11.99 -21.96
N VAL A 396 15.51 -12.36 -20.71
CA VAL A 396 15.83 -13.71 -20.26
C VAL A 396 14.75 -14.73 -20.68
N PHE A 397 13.50 -14.27 -20.83
CA PHE A 397 12.33 -15.06 -21.25
C PHE A 397 12.09 -15.08 -22.77
N GLY A 398 12.94 -14.43 -23.57
CA GLY A 398 12.85 -14.44 -25.05
C GLY A 398 11.91 -13.38 -25.65
N HIS A 399 11.43 -12.43 -24.85
CA HIS A 399 10.56 -11.34 -25.33
C HIS A 399 11.25 -10.43 -26.33
N SER A 400 10.49 -10.02 -27.35
CA SER A 400 10.97 -9.04 -28.32
C SER A 400 11.12 -7.64 -27.68
N LEU A 401 11.99 -6.80 -28.24
CA LEU A 401 12.14 -5.40 -27.79
C LEU A 401 10.80 -4.62 -27.80
N GLY A 402 9.89 -4.99 -28.72
CA GLY A 402 8.55 -4.41 -28.80
C GLY A 402 7.65 -4.81 -27.64
N GLU A 403 7.71 -6.07 -27.19
CA GLU A 403 6.96 -6.56 -26.02
C GLU A 403 7.42 -5.90 -24.73
N MET A 404 8.73 -5.66 -24.55
CA MET A 404 9.26 -4.95 -23.39
C MET A 404 8.77 -3.49 -23.33
N MET A 405 8.77 -2.78 -24.46
CA MET A 405 8.19 -1.43 -24.51
C MET A 405 6.68 -1.45 -24.26
N LEU A 406 5.97 -2.45 -24.78
CA LEU A 406 4.56 -2.64 -24.52
C LEU A 406 4.29 -2.87 -23.03
N HIS A 407 5.10 -3.69 -22.36
CA HIS A 407 5.05 -3.90 -20.92
C HIS A 407 5.17 -2.59 -20.13
N VAL A 408 6.17 -1.75 -20.43
CA VAL A 408 6.32 -0.43 -19.79
C VAL A 408 5.09 0.46 -20.02
N VAL A 409 4.60 0.55 -21.26
CA VAL A 409 3.45 1.40 -21.60
C VAL A 409 2.16 0.89 -20.92
N VAL A 410 1.95 -0.42 -20.92
CA VAL A 410 0.78 -1.03 -20.27
C VAL A 410 0.85 -0.85 -18.76
N TYR A 411 2.01 -1.08 -18.13
CA TYR A 411 2.18 -0.86 -16.69
C TYR A 411 1.87 0.59 -16.30
N VAL A 412 2.49 1.58 -16.98
CA VAL A 412 2.24 3.00 -16.73
C VAL A 412 0.77 3.35 -16.95
N GLY A 413 0.16 2.83 -18.01
CA GLY A 413 -1.25 3.05 -18.33
C GLY A 413 -2.18 2.48 -17.25
N VAL A 414 -1.98 1.22 -16.87
CA VAL A 414 -2.75 0.52 -15.83
C VAL A 414 -2.62 1.23 -14.49
N MET A 415 -1.41 1.58 -14.08
CA MET A 415 -1.15 2.26 -12.81
C MET A 415 -1.79 3.66 -12.77
N THR A 416 -1.69 4.43 -13.87
CA THR A 416 -2.25 5.78 -13.97
C THR A 416 -3.77 5.76 -14.02
N LEU A 417 -4.37 4.95 -14.89
CA LEU A 417 -5.82 4.85 -15.05
C LEU A 417 -6.47 4.23 -13.79
N GLY A 418 -5.84 3.21 -13.22
CA GLY A 418 -6.28 2.60 -11.97
C GLY A 418 -6.27 3.62 -10.82
N SER A 419 -5.20 4.41 -10.69
CA SER A 419 -5.10 5.47 -9.69
C SER A 419 -6.16 6.57 -9.88
N MET A 420 -6.52 6.91 -11.13
CA MET A 420 -7.63 7.84 -11.43
C MET A 420 -8.98 7.29 -10.97
N VAL A 421 -9.24 6.01 -11.24
CA VAL A 421 -10.49 5.34 -10.85
C VAL A 421 -10.61 5.26 -9.32
N PHE A 422 -9.55 4.83 -8.63
CA PHE A 422 -9.53 4.79 -7.17
C PHE A 422 -9.61 6.18 -6.55
N ALA A 423 -9.00 7.22 -7.14
CA ALA A 423 -9.13 8.59 -6.66
C ALA A 423 -10.58 9.07 -6.70
N LYS A 424 -11.31 8.74 -7.77
CA LYS A 424 -12.73 9.04 -7.88
C LYS A 424 -13.55 8.31 -6.81
N PHE A 425 -13.38 7.00 -6.67
CA PHE A 425 -14.10 6.21 -5.66
C PHE A 425 -13.79 6.69 -4.24
N TRP A 426 -12.54 7.03 -3.96
CA TRP A 426 -12.14 7.56 -2.66
C TRP A 426 -12.90 8.84 -2.30
N ILE A 427 -13.05 9.77 -3.23
CA ILE A 427 -13.71 11.06 -2.95
C ILE A 427 -15.22 10.92 -2.85
N GLU A 428 -15.82 10.01 -3.61
CA GLU A 428 -17.24 9.66 -3.50
C GLU A 428 -17.57 8.95 -2.17
N THR A 429 -16.64 8.18 -1.60
CA THR A 429 -16.84 7.44 -0.35
C THR A 429 -16.43 8.20 0.92
N THR A 430 -15.53 9.17 0.83
CA THR A 430 -14.99 9.88 2.02
C THR A 430 -15.66 11.21 2.34
N ASN A 431 -16.87 11.47 1.81
CA ASN A 431 -17.58 12.74 1.97
C ASN A 431 -16.72 13.96 1.55
N MET A 432 -15.76 13.76 0.62
CA MET A 432 -14.94 14.82 0.04
C MET A 432 -15.51 15.31 -1.30
N GLY A 433 -16.70 14.84 -1.66
CA GLY A 433 -17.43 15.32 -2.83
C GLY A 433 -17.80 16.80 -2.72
N ALA A 434 -18.03 17.46 -3.85
CA ALA A 434 -18.34 18.89 -3.91
C ALA A 434 -19.54 19.30 -3.05
N LYS A 435 -20.56 18.44 -2.99
CA LYS A 435 -21.76 18.64 -2.20
C LYS A 435 -21.48 18.61 -0.69
N ASP A 436 -20.67 17.65 -0.25
CA ASP A 436 -20.39 17.45 1.17
C ASP A 436 -19.41 18.51 1.69
N VAL A 437 -18.40 18.85 0.89
CA VAL A 437 -17.50 19.98 1.19
C VAL A 437 -18.27 21.30 1.24
N ALA A 438 -19.22 21.53 0.33
CA ALA A 438 -20.09 22.72 0.37
C ALA A 438 -20.90 22.80 1.67
N LYS A 439 -21.56 21.69 2.06
CA LYS A 439 -22.28 21.59 3.34
C LYS A 439 -21.36 21.83 4.54
N GLN A 440 -20.14 21.31 4.51
CA GLN A 440 -19.17 21.48 5.60
C GLN A 440 -18.74 22.95 5.74
N ILE A 441 -18.40 23.61 4.62
CA ILE A 441 -18.05 25.04 4.62
C ILE A 441 -19.22 25.90 5.12
N GLU A 442 -20.45 25.58 4.71
CA GLU A 442 -21.66 26.26 5.21
C GLU A 442 -21.82 26.10 6.73
N ARG A 443 -21.67 24.87 7.26
CA ARG A 443 -21.77 24.59 8.70
C ARG A 443 -20.77 25.40 9.52
N THR A 444 -19.59 25.70 8.96
CA THR A 444 -18.58 26.56 9.59
C THR A 444 -18.88 28.06 9.52
N GLY A 445 -19.99 28.47 8.89
CA GLY A 445 -20.39 29.88 8.75
C GLY A 445 -19.56 30.67 7.72
N MET A 446 -18.72 29.97 6.95
CA MET A 446 -17.83 30.54 5.93
C MET A 446 -18.54 30.66 4.58
N GLN A 447 -18.23 31.72 3.82
CA GLN A 447 -18.79 31.98 2.50
C GLN A 447 -17.71 32.49 1.54
N ILE A 448 -17.86 32.18 0.25
CA ILE A 448 -16.97 32.73 -0.79
C ILE A 448 -17.28 34.23 -0.95
N PRO A 449 -16.25 35.11 -0.94
CA PRO A 449 -16.44 36.53 -1.17
C PRO A 449 -17.19 36.81 -2.48
N GLY A 450 -18.20 37.68 -2.44
CA GLY A 450 -18.94 38.11 -3.63
C GLY A 450 -20.17 37.28 -3.99
N PHE A 451 -20.40 36.13 -3.34
CA PHE A 451 -21.61 35.31 -3.55
C PHE A 451 -22.57 35.39 -2.33
N ARG A 452 -23.88 35.31 -2.58
CA ARG A 452 -24.89 35.16 -1.51
C ARG A 452 -24.74 33.80 -0.83
N LYS A 453 -25.12 33.70 0.45
CA LYS A 453 -25.21 32.44 1.20
C LYS A 453 -26.24 31.52 0.56
N ASN A 454 -25.81 30.74 -0.43
CA ASN A 454 -26.61 29.68 -1.00
C ASN A 454 -25.71 28.46 -1.21
N PRO A 455 -25.96 27.34 -0.51
CA PRO A 455 -25.18 26.11 -0.62
C PRO A 455 -25.09 25.60 -2.07
N ALA A 456 -26.15 25.77 -2.85
CA ALA A 456 -26.18 25.36 -4.25
C ALA A 456 -25.19 26.14 -5.12
N VAL A 457 -24.89 27.40 -4.78
CA VAL A 457 -23.90 28.21 -5.50
C VAL A 457 -22.49 27.75 -5.16
N LEU A 458 -22.23 27.46 -3.89
CA LEU A 458 -20.95 26.92 -3.43
C LEU A 458 -20.69 25.54 -4.04
N GLU A 459 -21.69 24.65 -4.03
CA GLU A 459 -21.63 23.34 -4.66
C GLU A 459 -21.32 23.45 -6.16
N LYS A 460 -22.02 24.33 -6.89
CA LYS A 460 -21.80 24.51 -8.33
C LYS A 460 -20.38 25.00 -8.67
N ILE A 461 -19.81 25.86 -7.82
CA ILE A 461 -18.42 26.30 -7.96
C ILE A 461 -17.48 25.12 -7.69
N LEU A 462 -17.64 24.45 -6.56
CA LEU A 462 -16.80 23.32 -6.17
C LEU A 462 -16.89 22.14 -7.15
N GLN A 463 -18.05 21.90 -7.76
CA GLN A 463 -18.26 20.86 -8.76
C GLN A 463 -17.49 21.11 -10.06
N ARG A 464 -17.10 22.37 -10.34
CA ARG A 464 -16.22 22.70 -11.46
C ARG A 464 -14.75 22.40 -11.17
N TYR A 465 -14.34 22.38 -9.89
CA TYR A 465 -12.94 22.20 -9.49
C TYR A 465 -12.63 20.80 -8.97
N ILE A 466 -13.46 20.24 -8.09
CA ILE A 466 -13.15 18.99 -7.38
C ILE A 466 -13.01 17.80 -8.33
N PRO A 467 -13.94 17.49 -9.26
CA PRO A 467 -13.78 16.32 -10.14
C PRO A 467 -12.56 16.39 -11.07
N PRO A 468 -12.26 17.52 -11.77
CA PRO A 468 -11.03 17.63 -12.55
C PRO A 468 -9.77 17.52 -11.69
N VAL A 469 -9.73 18.17 -10.52
CA VAL A 469 -8.59 18.08 -9.59
C VAL A 469 -8.41 16.67 -9.06
N THR A 470 -9.50 15.95 -8.78
CA THR A 470 -9.49 14.55 -8.36
C THR A 470 -8.83 13.68 -9.41
N LEU A 471 -9.31 13.77 -10.65
CA LEU A 471 -8.83 12.95 -11.75
C LEU A 471 -7.38 13.28 -12.09
N PHE A 472 -7.04 14.57 -12.12
CA PHE A 472 -5.67 15.05 -12.30
C PHE A 472 -4.76 14.54 -11.18
N SER A 473 -5.21 14.60 -9.92
CA SER A 473 -4.41 14.12 -8.78
C SER A 473 -4.16 12.62 -8.86
N GLY A 474 -5.17 11.81 -9.19
CA GLY A 474 -5.00 10.37 -9.37
C GLY A 474 -4.04 10.03 -10.52
N ALA A 475 -4.18 10.73 -11.66
CA ALA A 475 -3.29 10.56 -12.80
C ALA A 475 -1.85 10.97 -12.47
N PHE A 476 -1.67 12.13 -11.85
CA PHE A 476 -0.37 12.70 -11.53
C PHE A 476 0.40 11.83 -10.53
N VAL A 477 -0.25 11.37 -9.47
CA VAL A 477 0.40 10.49 -8.48
C VAL A 477 0.68 9.10 -9.09
N GLY A 478 -0.22 8.56 -9.92
CA GLY A 478 0.02 7.29 -10.64
C GLY A 478 1.18 7.36 -11.63
N LEU A 479 1.33 8.49 -12.34
CA LEU A 479 2.47 8.75 -13.22
C LEU A 479 3.78 8.91 -12.44
N LEU A 480 3.75 9.60 -11.30
CA LEU A 480 4.93 9.73 -10.45
C LEU A 480 5.34 8.37 -9.85
N ALA A 481 4.39 7.56 -9.43
CA ALA A 481 4.63 6.23 -8.87
C ALA A 481 5.26 5.30 -9.92
N SER A 482 4.62 5.17 -11.08
CA SER A 482 5.14 4.36 -12.20
C SER A 482 6.46 4.89 -12.74
N GLY A 483 6.64 6.21 -12.84
CA GLY A 483 7.92 6.82 -13.22
C GLY A 483 9.04 6.54 -12.22
N ALA A 484 8.74 6.55 -10.92
CA ALA A 484 9.71 6.18 -9.88
C ALA A 484 10.08 4.68 -9.95
N ASP A 485 9.12 3.81 -10.23
CA ASP A 485 9.38 2.38 -10.42
C ASP A 485 10.30 2.14 -11.64
N LEU A 486 10.05 2.82 -12.77
CA LEU A 486 10.87 2.73 -13.98
C LEU A 486 12.32 3.20 -13.79
N LEU A 487 12.54 4.22 -12.96
CA LEU A 487 13.89 4.72 -12.66
C LEU A 487 14.62 3.83 -11.64
N GLY A 488 13.87 3.03 -10.87
CA GLY A 488 14.40 2.24 -9.78
C GLY A 488 14.77 3.10 -8.57
N THR A 489 14.65 2.52 -7.39
CA THR A 489 14.92 3.20 -6.13
C THR A 489 15.75 2.32 -5.20
N ILE A 490 16.37 2.95 -4.20
CA ILE A 490 17.41 2.31 -3.40
C ILE A 490 16.81 1.26 -2.43
N GLY A 491 17.52 0.15 -2.24
CA GLY A 491 17.21 -0.85 -1.22
C GLY A 491 16.05 -1.79 -1.52
N ASN A 492 15.74 -2.02 -2.80
CA ASN A 492 14.51 -2.71 -3.22
C ASN A 492 13.23 -2.08 -2.63
N ALA A 493 13.29 -0.85 -2.11
CA ALA A 493 12.09 -0.07 -1.91
C ALA A 493 11.55 0.22 -3.31
N SER A 494 10.31 -0.17 -3.60
CA SER A 494 9.68 0.21 -4.87
C SER A 494 9.57 1.74 -4.97
N GLY A 495 9.61 2.28 -6.18
CA GLY A 495 9.49 3.72 -6.41
C GLY A 495 8.14 4.25 -5.93
N THR A 496 7.09 3.44 -6.13
CA THR A 496 5.79 3.62 -5.51
C THR A 496 5.90 3.69 -3.98
N GLY A 497 6.59 2.75 -3.33
CA GLY A 497 6.81 2.75 -1.88
C GLY A 497 7.49 4.03 -1.37
N LEU A 498 8.54 4.50 -2.07
CA LEU A 498 9.24 5.74 -1.72
C LEU A 498 8.31 6.96 -1.79
N LEU A 499 7.53 7.09 -2.86
CA LEU A 499 6.55 8.17 -2.99
C LEU A 499 5.56 8.18 -1.82
N LEU A 500 5.01 7.01 -1.50
CA LEU A 500 4.05 6.85 -0.41
C LEU A 500 4.66 7.29 0.93
N ALA A 501 5.88 6.82 1.23
CA ALA A 501 6.56 7.12 2.48
C ALA A 501 6.81 8.62 2.66
N VAL A 502 7.30 9.31 1.64
CA VAL A 502 7.53 10.77 1.69
C VAL A 502 6.23 11.50 2.02
N GLY A 503 5.15 11.16 1.33
CA GLY A 503 3.89 11.83 1.56
C GLY A 503 3.23 11.51 2.89
N ILE A 504 3.38 10.27 3.37
CA ILE A 504 2.95 9.88 4.71
C ILE A 504 3.73 10.67 5.76
N ILE A 505 5.06 10.76 5.65
CA ILE A 505 5.90 11.49 6.60
C ILE A 505 5.52 12.97 6.64
N LEU A 506 5.33 13.62 5.47
CA LEU A 506 4.90 15.03 5.41
C LEU A 506 3.54 15.24 6.08
N ARG A 507 2.59 14.31 5.88
CA ARG A 507 1.27 14.37 6.51
C ARG A 507 1.34 14.16 8.02
N THR A 508 2.09 13.16 8.46
CA THR A 508 2.30 12.89 9.89
C THR A 508 2.97 14.09 10.55
N TYR A 509 3.93 14.74 9.88
CA TYR A 509 4.55 15.97 10.35
C TYR A 509 3.52 17.11 10.51
N GLU A 510 2.67 17.35 9.52
CA GLU A 510 1.59 18.34 9.62
C GLU A 510 0.59 18.01 10.74
N GLN A 511 0.30 16.72 10.96
CA GLN A 511 -0.59 16.27 12.05
C GLN A 511 0.05 16.54 13.41
N ILE A 512 1.33 16.21 13.58
CA ILE A 512 2.10 16.50 14.79
C ILE A 512 2.09 18.01 15.08
N GLN A 513 2.36 18.85 14.07
CA GLN A 513 2.32 20.30 14.23
C GLN A 513 0.94 20.81 14.69
N LYS A 514 -0.14 20.26 14.11
CA LYS A 514 -1.51 20.62 14.50
C LYS A 514 -1.82 20.19 15.93
N GLU A 515 -1.45 18.98 16.32
CA GLU A 515 -1.66 18.50 17.69
C GLU A 515 -0.89 19.34 18.72
N GLN A 516 0.38 19.63 18.44
CA GLN A 516 1.18 20.49 19.29
C GLN A 516 0.60 21.91 19.40
N ALA A 517 0.11 22.49 18.30
CA ALA A 517 -0.53 23.79 18.31
C ALA A 517 -1.83 23.81 19.13
N MET A 518 -2.62 22.72 19.07
CA MET A 518 -3.85 22.58 19.87
C MET A 518 -3.55 22.48 21.37
N GLU A 519 -2.44 21.86 21.77
CA GLU A 519 -2.03 21.80 23.18
C GLU A 519 -1.46 23.12 23.69
N MET A 520 -0.67 23.83 22.88
CA MET A 520 -0.03 25.09 23.31
C MET A 520 -1.02 26.27 23.45
N HIS A 521 -2.13 26.25 22.71
CA HIS A 521 -3.12 27.33 22.75
C HIS A 521 -4.53 26.82 23.12
N PRO A 522 -4.90 26.83 24.41
CA PRO A 522 -6.22 26.37 24.88
C PRO A 522 -7.39 27.13 24.24
N MET A 523 -7.19 28.38 23.82
CA MET A 523 -8.22 29.17 23.11
C MET A 523 -8.47 28.69 21.67
N LEU A 524 -7.49 28.06 21.00
CA LEU A 524 -7.71 27.43 19.70
C LEU A 524 -8.57 26.16 19.84
N ARG A 525 -8.53 25.49 21.00
CA ARG A 525 -9.33 24.30 21.30
C ARG A 525 -10.85 24.57 21.24
N GLN A 526 -11.30 25.70 21.79
CA GLN A 526 -12.71 26.12 21.71
C GLN A 526 -13.14 26.52 20.30
N PHE A 527 -12.20 27.02 19.47
CA PHE A 527 -12.49 27.47 18.11
C PHE A 527 -12.62 26.30 17.11
N PHE A 528 -11.90 25.19 17.33
CA PHE A 528 -11.94 23.99 16.47
C PHE A 528 -12.96 22.92 16.91
N GLY A 529 -13.76 23.19 17.95
CA GLY A 529 -14.88 22.31 18.33
C GLY A 529 -14.48 20.95 18.90
N ALA A 530 -13.37 20.90 19.64
CA ALA A 530 -12.99 19.69 20.39
C ALA A 530 -13.68 19.66 21.76
N GLU A 531 -15.01 19.51 21.73
CA GLU A 531 -15.82 18.91 22.81
C GLU A 531 -16.66 17.77 22.24
#